data_AF-A0A291RCU6-F1
#
_entry.id   AF-A0A291RCU6-F1
#
_cell.length_a   1.000
_cell.length_b   1.000
_cell.length_c   1.000
_cell.angle_alpha   90.00
_cell.angle_beta   90.00
_cell.angle_gamma   90.00
#
_symmetry.space_group_name_H-M   'P 1'
#
loop_
_entity.id
_entity.type
_entity.pdbx_description
1 polymer ?
#
loop_
_entity_poly.entity_id
_entity_poly.type
_entity_poly.pdbx_seq_one_letter_code
_entity_poly.pdbx_strand_id
1 'polypeptide(L)'
;MLEKFAYTTAAGKKLSLPRMEHIPFGLIRRLRKEDDTEQFFALIEGVATPKDLAVIDAMTQAEVRELMDAWQKDSNITLGESSASGA
;
A
#
# COMPACT_ATOMS: atom_id res chain seq x y z
N MET A 1 -14.51 14.33 -3.52
CA MET A 1 -14.07 13.02 -4.05
C MET A 1 -12.78 12.68 -3.35
N LEU A 2 -12.65 11.48 -2.77
CA LEU A 2 -11.37 11.03 -2.22
C LEU A 2 -10.36 10.94 -3.37
N GLU A 3 -9.22 11.63 -3.26
CA GLU A 3 -8.16 11.52 -4.27
C GLU A 3 -7.52 10.14 -4.18
N LYS A 4 -7.36 9.49 -5.33
CA LYS A 4 -6.83 8.12 -5.41
C LYS A 4 -5.44 8.13 -6.02
N PHE A 5 -4.60 7.26 -5.51
CA PHE A 5 -3.39 6.83 -6.18
C PHE A 5 -3.76 5.97 -7.40
N ALA A 6 -3.15 6.26 -8.55
CA ALA A 6 -3.34 5.52 -9.79
C ALA A 6 -2.01 4.93 -10.23
N TYR A 7 -2.00 3.64 -10.55
CA TYR A 7 -0.80 2.93 -10.95
C TYR A 7 -1.06 2.08 -12.19
N THR A 8 -0.06 2.02 -13.07
CA THR A 8 -0.06 1.14 -14.24
C THR A 8 1.10 0.17 -14.10
N THR A 9 0.81 -1.13 -14.07
CA THR A 9 1.83 -2.19 -13.97
C THR A 9 2.66 -2.23 -15.25
N ALA A 10 3.82 -2.90 -15.19
CA ALA A 10 4.65 -3.14 -16.38
C ALA A 10 3.90 -3.90 -17.48
N ALA A 11 2.95 -4.77 -17.10
CA ALA A 11 2.05 -5.48 -18.00
C ALA A 11 0.88 -4.61 -18.55
N GLY A 12 0.85 -3.32 -18.25
CA GLY A 12 -0.17 -2.37 -18.71
C GLY A 12 -1.52 -2.47 -18.00
N LYS A 13 -1.62 -3.20 -16.88
CA LYS A 13 -2.83 -3.25 -16.07
C LYS A 13 -2.91 -2.01 -15.20
N LYS A 14 -4.12 -1.50 -14.99
CA LYS A 14 -4.37 -0.31 -14.16
C LYS A 14 -5.01 -0.72 -12.86
N LEU A 15 -4.53 -0.13 -11.76
CA LEU A 15 -5.14 -0.25 -10.45
C LEU A 15 -5.25 1.12 -9.79
N SER A 16 -6.14 1.23 -8.81
CA SER A 16 -6.29 2.44 -8.02
C SER A 16 -6.50 2.15 -6.55
N LEU A 17 -5.67 2.77 -5.71
CA LEU A 17 -5.72 2.67 -4.25
C LEU A 17 -6.08 4.05 -3.67
N PRO A 18 -6.67 4.14 -2.47
CA PRO A 18 -6.73 5.43 -1.78
C PRO A 18 -5.32 5.95 -1.51
N ARG A 19 -5.10 7.26 -1.51
CA ARG A 19 -3.85 7.82 -0.95
C ARG A 19 -3.70 7.43 0.51
N MET A 20 -2.45 7.31 0.99
CA MET A 20 -2.19 6.84 2.35
C MET A 20 -2.78 7.77 3.42
N GLU A 21 -2.84 9.09 3.18
CA GLU A 21 -3.49 10.07 4.06
C GLU A 21 -5.00 9.84 4.24
N HIS A 22 -5.62 9.06 3.35
CA HIS A 22 -7.04 8.70 3.41
C HIS A 22 -7.28 7.30 3.97
N ILE A 23 -6.23 6.57 4.33
CA ILE A 23 -6.38 5.25 4.94
C ILE A 23 -6.92 5.43 6.37
N PRO A 24 -7.98 4.71 6.75
CA PRO A 24 -8.53 4.81 8.09
C PRO A 24 -7.47 4.51 9.15
N PHE A 25 -7.22 5.45 10.07
CA PHE A 25 -6.25 5.25 11.14
C PHE A 25 -6.55 4.01 12.01
N GLY A 26 -7.82 3.60 12.09
CA GLY A 26 -8.21 2.35 12.75
C GLY A 26 -7.59 1.09 12.13
N LEU A 27 -7.36 1.08 10.82
CA LEU A 27 -6.65 0.01 10.11
C LEU A 27 -5.16 0.06 10.48
N ILE A 28 -4.51 1.21 10.31
CA ILE A 28 -3.09 1.43 10.67
C ILE A 28 -2.81 1.02 12.12
N ARG A 29 -3.64 1.48 13.07
CA ARG A 29 -3.50 1.16 14.49
C ARG A 29 -3.59 -0.34 14.75
N ARG A 30 -4.43 -1.09 14.04
CA ARG A 30 -4.55 -2.56 14.22
C ARG A 30 -3.27 -3.26 13.76
N LEU A 31 -2.72 -2.81 12.64
CA LEU A 31 -1.56 -3.42 12.00
C LEU A 31 -0.22 -3.08 12.68
N ARG A 32 -0.14 -2.04 13.52
CA ARG A 32 1.11 -1.53 14.15
C ARG A 32 2.02 -2.54 14.88
N LYS A 33 1.56 -3.77 15.12
CA LYS A 33 2.30 -4.83 15.82
C LYS A 33 2.65 -6.01 14.92
N GLU A 34 2.08 -6.07 13.73
CA GLU A 34 2.45 -7.05 12.73
C GLU A 34 3.84 -6.70 12.18
N ASP A 35 4.54 -7.67 11.60
CA ASP A 35 5.77 -7.37 10.87
C ASP A 35 5.47 -6.58 9.59
N ASP A 36 6.48 -5.92 9.04
CA ASP A 36 6.32 -5.02 7.89
C ASP A 36 5.66 -5.70 6.67
N THR A 37 5.87 -7.00 6.50
CA THR A 37 5.29 -7.77 5.38
C THR A 37 3.80 -7.98 5.60
N GLU A 38 3.41 -8.45 6.78
CA GLU A 38 1.99 -8.65 7.15
C GLU A 38 1.23 -7.32 7.22
N GLN A 39 1.86 -6.24 7.73
CA GLN A 39 1.27 -4.90 7.69
C GLN A 39 0.92 -4.47 6.27
N PHE A 40 1.82 -4.71 5.32
CA PHE A 40 1.64 -4.34 3.93
C PHE A 40 0.49 -5.11 3.27
N PHE A 41 0.45 -6.44 3.42
CA PHE A 41 -0.62 -7.27 2.86
C PHE A 41 -1.98 -6.86 3.42
N ALA A 42 -2.09 -6.74 4.75
CA ALA A 42 -3.35 -6.37 5.38
C ALA A 42 -3.80 -4.94 5.03
N LEU A 43 -2.85 -4.03 4.74
CA LEU A 43 -3.15 -2.70 4.22
C LEU A 43 -3.79 -2.77 2.83
N ILE A 44 -3.16 -3.49 1.90
CA ILE A 44 -3.67 -3.64 0.54
C ILE A 44 -5.03 -4.34 0.55
N GLU A 45 -5.16 -5.46 1.25
CA GLU A 45 -6.42 -6.19 1.36
C GLU A 45 -7.55 -5.35 1.99
N GLY A 46 -7.19 -4.46 2.92
CA GLY A 46 -8.13 -3.58 3.60
C GLY A 46 -8.63 -2.41 2.76
N VAL A 47 -7.91 -2.03 1.68
CA VAL A 47 -8.25 -0.82 0.90
C VAL A 47 -8.45 -1.06 -0.60
N ALA A 48 -7.92 -2.14 -1.15
CA ALA A 48 -8.07 -2.47 -2.56
C ALA A 48 -9.49 -2.96 -2.86
N THR A 49 -9.99 -2.62 -4.05
CA THR A 49 -11.20 -3.28 -4.55
C THR A 49 -10.85 -4.72 -4.96
N PRO A 50 -11.81 -5.66 -5.02
CA PRO A 50 -11.55 -7.02 -5.48
C PRO A 50 -10.90 -7.08 -6.87
N LYS A 51 -11.25 -6.11 -7.74
CA LYS A 51 -10.65 -5.99 -9.08
C LYS A 51 -9.18 -5.57 -9.01
N ASP A 52 -8.86 -4.58 -8.19
CA ASP A 52 -7.49 -4.07 -8.05
C ASP A 52 -6.62 -5.09 -7.32
N LEU A 53 -7.16 -5.77 -6.30
CA LEU A 53 -6.48 -6.85 -5.59
C LEU A 53 -6.10 -7.99 -6.54
N ALA A 54 -7.01 -8.40 -7.43
CA ALA A 54 -6.70 -9.42 -8.44
C ALA A 54 -5.58 -9.01 -9.43
N VAL A 55 -5.35 -7.70 -9.64
CA VAL A 55 -4.19 -7.23 -10.41
C VAL A 55 -2.92 -7.40 -9.58
N ILE A 56 -2.97 -7.07 -8.29
CA ILE A 56 -1.84 -7.19 -7.35
C ILE A 56 -1.46 -8.67 -7.15
N ASP A 57 -2.42 -9.57 -7.04
CA ASP A 57 -2.20 -11.02 -6.89
C ASP A 57 -1.47 -11.65 -8.10
N ALA A 58 -1.60 -11.03 -9.27
CA ALA A 58 -0.93 -11.45 -10.49
C ALA A 58 0.46 -10.82 -10.67
N MET A 59 0.86 -9.89 -9.81
CA MET A 59 2.18 -9.24 -9.84
C MET A 59 3.23 -10.12 -9.18
N THR A 60 4.47 -9.98 -9.66
CA THR A 60 5.64 -10.55 -9.00
C THR A 60 5.98 -9.78 -7.72
N GLN A 61 6.75 -10.40 -6.82
CA GLN A 61 7.21 -9.73 -5.60
C GLN A 61 7.97 -8.41 -5.88
N ALA A 62 8.74 -8.36 -6.98
CA ALA A 62 9.46 -7.15 -7.37
C ALA A 62 8.51 -6.02 -7.78
N GLU A 63 7.50 -6.32 -8.59
CA GLU A 63 6.48 -5.34 -9.01
C GLU A 63 5.65 -4.84 -7.82
N VAL A 64 5.34 -5.73 -6.87
CA VAL A 64 4.61 -5.37 -5.64
C VAL A 64 5.44 -4.40 -4.78
N ARG A 65 6.76 -4.58 -4.71
CA ARG A 65 7.66 -3.64 -4.03
C ARG A 65 7.66 -2.27 -4.73
N GLU A 66 7.75 -2.24 -6.06
CA GLU A 66 7.68 -0.98 -6.83
C GLU A 66 6.35 -0.25 -6.63
N LEU A 67 5.24 -0.99 -6.58
CA LEU A 67 3.93 -0.45 -6.25
C LEU A 67 3.91 0.20 -4.86
N MET A 68 4.48 -0.48 -3.85
CA MET A 68 4.55 0.05 -2.48
C MET A 68 5.36 1.35 -2.42
N ASP A 69 6.53 1.37 -3.06
CA ASP A 69 7.39 2.56 -3.12
C ASP A 69 6.70 3.73 -3.83
N ALA A 70 6.00 3.45 -4.94
CA ALA A 70 5.25 4.45 -5.67
C ALA A 70 4.08 5.02 -4.85
N TRP A 71 3.37 4.16 -4.11
CA TRP A 71 2.21 4.55 -3.30
C TRP A 71 2.61 5.41 -2.08
N GLN A 72 3.71 5.04 -1.41
CA GLN A 72 4.32 5.82 -0.33
C GLN A 72 4.79 7.19 -0.82
N LYS A 73 5.48 7.22 -1.96
CA LYS A 73 5.99 8.45 -2.58
C LYS A 73 4.86 9.39 -3.01
N ASP A 74 3.77 8.89 -3.59
CA ASP A 74 2.61 9.71 -3.97
C ASP A 74 1.94 10.37 -2.75
N SER A 75 1.98 9.67 -1.60
CA SER A 75 1.35 10.14 -0.38
C SER A 75 2.28 10.92 0.56
N ASN A 76 3.58 11.03 0.22
CA ASN A 76 4.63 11.57 1.09
C ASN A 76 4.61 10.97 2.51
N ILE A 77 4.30 9.67 2.61
CA ILE A 77 4.18 8.91 3.86
C ILE A 77 5.07 7.68 3.74
N THR A 78 5.96 7.46 4.71
CA THR A 78 6.66 6.20 4.89
C THR A 78 5.96 5.36 5.95
N LEU A 79 5.56 4.14 5.60
CA LEU A 79 5.07 3.14 6.54
C LEU A 79 6.25 2.33 7.09
N GLY A 80 6.25 2.02 8.39
CA GLY A 80 7.31 1.20 9.02
C GLY A 80 8.53 1.97 9.57
N GLU A 81 8.75 3.24 9.19
CA GLU A 81 9.87 4.04 9.75
C GLU A 81 9.63 4.55 11.19
N SER A 82 8.66 4.00 11.93
CA SER A 82 8.31 4.53 13.25
C SER A 82 9.20 4.08 14.41
N SER A 83 10.33 3.38 14.21
CA SER A 83 11.21 2.99 15.36
C SER A 83 12.70 2.72 15.03
N ALA A 84 13.35 3.46 14.13
CA ALA A 84 14.80 3.35 13.94
C ALA A 84 15.57 4.69 14.01
N SER A 85 15.04 5.68 14.73
CA SER A 85 15.81 6.86 15.16
C SER A 85 15.73 6.97 16.67
N GLY A 86 16.54 6.17 17.36
CA GLY A 86 16.55 6.11 18.81
C GLY A 86 17.48 5.02 19.35
N ALA A 87 18.76 5.09 19.01
CA ALA A 87 19.85 4.49 19.78
C ALA A 87 21.14 5.26 19.49
#